data_AF-A0A949RBR7-F1
#
_entry.id   AF-A0A949RBR7-F1
#
_cell.length_a   1.000
_cell.length_b   1.000
_cell.length_c   1.000
_cell.angle_alpha   90.00
_cell.angle_beta   90.00
_cell.angle_gamma   90.00
#
_symmetry.space_group_name_H-M   'P 1'
#
loop_
_entity.id
_entity.type
_entity.pdbx_description
1 polymer ?
#
loop_
_entity_poly.entity_id
_entity_poly.type
_entity_poly.pdbx_seq_one_letter_code
_entity_poly.pdbx_strand_id
1 'polypeptide(L)' 'MNTKKLLGILCWLLAFAIPFRPSILDTEGVGNTLGLLSFLAMLVLVFLGYWLVDSSGPKASEGHGH' A
#
# COMPACT_ATOMS: atom_id res chain seq x y z
N MET A 1 -11.16 -2.46 15.41
CA MET A 1 -10.16 -2.12 14.37
C MET A 1 -10.02 -0.61 14.35
N ASN A 2 -8.83 -0.04 14.49
CA ASN A 2 -8.67 1.42 14.48
C ASN A 2 -8.69 1.97 13.05
N THR A 3 -8.95 3.28 12.91
CA THR A 3 -9.10 3.94 11.60
C THR A 3 -7.87 3.78 10.71
N LYS A 4 -6.66 3.85 11.27
CA LYS A 4 -5.40 3.68 10.52
C LYS A 4 -5.29 2.28 9.91
N LYS A 5 -5.60 1.23 10.67
CA LYS A 5 -5.60 -0.15 10.18
C LYS A 5 -6.65 -0.36 9.08
N LEU A 6 -7.83 0.24 9.21
CA LEU A 6 -8.85 0.21 8.17
C LEU A 6 -8.36 0.91 6.89
N LEU A 7 -7.77 2.10 7.01
CA LEU A 7 -7.19 2.83 5.87
C LEU A 7 -6.06 2.04 5.20
N GLY A 8 -5.23 1.35 5.98
CA GLY A 8 -4.17 0.51 5.43
C GLY A 8 -4.70 -0.67 4.63
N ILE A 9 -5.74 -1.34 5.12
CA ILE A 9 -6.43 -2.41 4.38
C ILE A 9 -7.08 -1.85 3.10
N LEU A 10 -7.72 -0.68 3.17
CA LEU A 10 -8.28 -0.01 1.99
C LEU A 10 -7.21 0.33 0.95
N CYS A 11 -6.01 0.77 1.36
CA CYS A 11 -4.89 1.00 0.44
C CYS A 11 -4.51 -0.26 -0.32
N TRP A 12 -4.47 -1.42 0.35
CA TRP A 12 -4.20 -2.70 -0.31
C TRP A 12 -5.31 -3.10 -1.28
N LEU A 13 -6.57 -2.97 -0.88
CA LEU A 13 -7.70 -3.25 -1.77
C LEU A 13 -7.64 -2.37 -3.02
N LEU A 14 -7.35 -1.08 -2.87
CA LEU A 14 -7.20 -0.15 -3.99
C LEU A 14 -6.00 -0.50 -4.87
N ALA A 15 -4.85 -0.89 -4.28
CA ALA A 15 -3.66 -1.31 -5.01
C ALA A 15 -3.93 -2.52 -5.92
N PHE A 16 -4.66 -3.51 -5.42
CA PHE A 16 -4.95 -4.72 -6.18
C PHE A 16 -6.16 -4.58 -7.12
N ALA A 17 -7.08 -3.65 -6.85
CA ALA A 17 -8.24 -3.42 -7.71
C ALA A 17 -7.93 -2.52 -8.91
N ILE A 18 -7.11 -1.48 -8.73
CA ILE A 18 -6.95 -0.41 -9.72
C ILE A 18 -5.62 -0.54 -10.47
N PRO A 19 -4.44 -0.29 -9.88
CA PRO A 19 -3.20 -0.29 -10.63
C PRO A 19 -2.66 -1.68 -10.96
N PHE A 20 -3.04 -2.74 -10.23
CA PHE A 20 -2.56 -4.10 -10.48
C PHE A 20 -2.79 -4.57 -11.93
N ARG A 21 -3.96 -4.27 -12.49
CA ARG A 21 -4.32 -4.70 -13.84
C ARG A 21 -3.44 -4.05 -14.91
N PRO A 22 -3.37 -2.71 -15.06
CA PRO A 22 -2.47 -2.08 -16.04
C PRO A 22 -0.98 -2.31 -15.73
N SER A 23 -0.59 -2.57 -14.49
CA SER A 23 0.82 -2.79 -14.13
C SER A 23 1.35 -4.18 -14.40
N ILE A 24 0.52 -5.22 -14.21
CA ILE A 24 0.95 -6.63 -14.29
C ILE A 24 0.23 -7.40 -15.40
N LEU A 25 -1.08 -7.18 -15.57
CA LEU A 25 -1.91 -7.96 -16.49
C LEU A 25 -1.91 -7.37 -17.91
N ASP A 26 -2.07 -6.05 -18.04
CA ASP A 26 -2.18 -5.37 -19.34
C ASP A 26 -0.81 -4.75 -19.72
N THR A 27 0.22 -5.61 -19.81
CA THR A 27 1.61 -5.20 -20.05
C THR A 27 2.02 -5.16 -21.53
N GLU A 28 1.05 -5.24 -22.44
CA GLU A 28 1.32 -5.29 -23.88
C GLU A 28 1.93 -3.98 -24.41
N GLY A 29 2.92 -4.11 -25.30
CA GLY A 29 3.53 -3.00 -26.03
C GLY A 29 4.92 -2.57 -25.53
N VAL A 30 5.82 -2.26 -26.47
CA VAL A 30 7.12 -1.64 -26.18
C VAL A 30 6.90 -0.20 -25.74
N GLY A 31 7.40 0.17 -24.55
CA GLY A 31 7.22 1.52 -24.00
C GLY A 31 5.90 1.74 -23.26
N ASN A 32 5.39 0.72 -22.55
CA ASN A 32 4.18 0.81 -21.74
C ASN A 32 4.36 1.70 -20.50
N THR A 33 4.37 3.01 -20.70
CA THR A 33 4.47 4.03 -19.65
C THR A 33 3.30 3.96 -18.67
N LEU A 34 2.10 3.61 -19.15
CA LEU A 34 0.93 3.46 -18.28
C LEU A 34 1.12 2.31 -17.29
N GLY A 35 1.63 1.16 -17.76
CA GLY A 35 1.95 0.03 -16.90
C GLY A 35 3.03 0.36 -15.89
N LEU A 36 4.08 1.09 -16.31
CA LEU A 36 5.15 1.54 -15.40
C LEU A 36 4.61 2.48 -14.30
N LEU A 37 3.83 3.51 -14.67
CA LEU A 37 3.23 4.43 -13.70
C LEU A 37 2.26 3.72 -12.77
N SER A 38 1.46 2.79 -13.31
CA SER A 38 0.56 1.96 -12.52
C SER A 38 1.33 1.08 -11.55
N PHE A 39 2.46 0.51 -11.96
CA PHE A 39 3.30 -0.32 -11.10
C PHE A 39 3.86 0.50 -9.93
N LEU A 40 4.36 1.71 -10.20
CA LEU A 40 4.83 2.62 -9.16
C LEU A 40 3.70 3.02 -8.20
N ALA A 41 2.52 3.34 -8.72
CA ALA A 41 1.34 3.64 -7.90
C ALA A 41 0.93 2.44 -7.02
N MET A 42 0.98 1.21 -7.56
CA MET A 42 0.72 -0.03 -6.83
C MET A 42 1.73 -0.19 -5.67
N LEU A 43 3.03 0.00 -5.93
CA LEU A 43 4.05 -0.08 -4.89
C LEU A 43 3.79 0.95 -3.78
N VAL A 44 3.54 2.20 -4.14
CA VAL A 44 3.23 3.26 -3.17
C VAL A 44 2.04 2.88 -2.29
N LEU A 45 0.93 2.40 -2.88
CA LEU A 45 -0.24 1.98 -2.12
C LEU A 45 0.03 0.78 -1.22
N VAL A 46 0.83 -0.19 -1.67
CA VAL A 46 1.21 -1.36 -0.86
C VAL A 46 2.02 -0.94 0.37
N PHE A 47 3.06 -0.11 0.17
CA PHE A 47 3.91 0.37 1.26
C PHE A 47 3.19 1.35 2.19
N LEU A 48 2.33 2.22 1.65
CA LEU A 48 1.49 3.10 2.44
C LEU A 48 0.51 2.29 3.30
N GLY A 49 -0.09 1.24 2.73
CA GLY A 49 -0.95 0.32 3.46
C GLY A 49 -0.21 -0.38 4.59
N TYR A 50 0.99 -0.89 4.32
CA TYR A 50 1.88 -1.47 5.34
C TYR A 50 2.18 -0.49 6.47
N TRP A 51 2.64 0.73 6.14
CA TRP A 51 2.97 1.75 7.13
C TRP A 51 1.77 2.17 7.98
N LEU A 52 0.59 2.29 7.38
CA LEU A 52 -0.65 2.60 8.10
C LEU A 52 -1.07 1.48 9.07
N VAL A 53 -0.93 0.22 8.67
CA VAL A 53 -1.21 -0.92 9.54
C VAL A 53 -0.19 -1.02 10.66
N ASP A 54 1.10 -0.85 10.36
CA ASP A 54 2.19 -0.93 11.34
C ASP A 54 2.11 0.20 12.38
N SER A 55 1.93 1.44 11.93
CA SER A 55 1.74 2.61 12.80
C SER A 55 0.43 2.62 13.60
N SER A 56 -0.43 1.62 13.40
CA SER A 56 -1.67 1.42 14.12
C SER A 56 -1.52 0.55 15.37
N GLY A 57 -0.37 -0.10 15.55
CA GLY A 57 -0.06 -0.87 16.75
C GLY A 57 0.09 0.00 18.00
N PRO A 58 -0.02 -0.59 19.21
CA PRO A 58 0.31 0.12 20.44
C PRO A 58 1.78 0.55 20.38
N LYS A 59 2.05 1.85 20.51
CA LYS A 59 3.41 2.33 20.79
C LYS A 59 3.81 1.69 22.11
N ALA A 60 4.98 1.03 22.15
CA ALA A 60 5.54 0.57 23.41
C ALA A 60 5.56 1.76 24.36
N SER A 61 4.75 1.70 25.42
CA SER A 61 4.80 2.68 26.49
C SER A 61 6.23 2.62 27.02
N GLU A 62 6.97 3.72 26.91
CA GLU A 62 8.26 3.88 27.56
C GLU A 62 8.10 3.45 29.02
N GLY A 63 8.78 2.36 29.37
CA GLY A 63 8.88 1.90 30.73
C GLY A 63 9.56 2.98 31.55
N HIS A 64 8.80 3.65 32.41
CA HIS A 64 9.34 4.32 33.58
C HIS A 64 9.81 3.24 34.56
N GLY A 65 11.02 2.75 34.32
CA GLY A 65 11.65 1.77 35.19
C GLY A 65 13.16 1.90 35.09
N HIS A 66 13.70 2.97 35.67
CA HIS A 66 14.97 3.04 36.39
C HIS A 66 14.98 4.31 37.25
#